data_AF-W1V7X2-F1
#
_entry.id   AF-W1V7X2-F1
#
_cell.length_a   1.000
_cell.length_b   1.000
_cell.length_c   1.000
_cell.angle_alpha   90.00
_cell.angle_beta   90.00
_cell.angle_gamma   90.00
#
_symmetry.space_group_name_H-M   'P 1'
#
loop_
_entity.id
_entity.type
_entity.pdbx_description
1 polymer ?
#
loop_
_entity_poly.entity_id
_entity_poly.type
_entity_poly.pdbx_seq_one_letter_code
_entity_poly.pdbx_strand_id
1 'polypeptide(L)'
;MNQRIIATIGALLIGTAIISGCGSEKPPEDTSLKVRTITIGEESGTTDAGYAGTIHNKTETNLAFQIGGRIINKFVNVGDVVQAGQVIAQINGSDTSAQLQNAEGAVKAAQSAYELAETNAKRYRELYAQP
;
A
#
# COMPACT_ATOMS: atom_id res chain seq x y z
N MET A 1 21.37 7.87 119.00
CA MET A 1 20.16 8.73 119.09
C MET A 1 20.20 9.63 117.84
N ASN A 2 19.49 9.38 116.72
CA ASN A 2 18.04 9.32 116.59
C ASN A 2 17.60 8.50 115.34
N GLN A 3 17.18 7.25 115.53
CA GLN A 3 16.54 6.42 114.49
C GLN A 3 15.21 6.99 113.96
N ARG A 4 14.58 7.93 114.68
CA ARG A 4 13.28 8.52 114.33
C ARG A 4 13.36 9.49 113.13
N ILE A 5 14.52 10.12 112.89
CA ILE A 5 14.69 11.11 111.81
C ILE A 5 14.85 10.41 110.45
N ILE A 6 15.51 9.25 110.42
CA ILE A 6 15.70 8.45 109.20
C ILE A 6 14.36 7.89 108.70
N ALA A 7 13.48 7.47 109.62
CA ALA A 7 12.15 6.98 109.28
C ALA A 7 11.24 8.05 108.66
N THR A 8 11.32 9.31 109.13
CA THR A 8 10.51 10.41 108.59
C THR A 8 10.99 10.89 107.21
N ILE A 9 12.29 10.82 106.91
CA ILE A 9 12.84 11.17 105.59
C ILE A 9 12.48 10.08 104.56
N GLY A 10 12.52 8.80 104.96
CA GLY A 10 12.12 7.69 104.09
C GLY A 10 10.64 7.74 103.68
N ALA A 11 9.75 8.10 104.60
CA ALA A 11 8.31 8.24 104.30
C ALA A 11 8.00 9.41 103.36
N LEU A 12 8.77 10.51 103.44
CA LEU A 12 8.58 11.68 102.58
C LEU A 12 9.03 11.41 101.12
N LEU A 13 10.12 10.66 100.94
CA LEU A 13 10.67 10.33 99.61
C LEU A 13 9.77 9.38 98.81
N ILE A 14 9.10 8.44 99.50
CA ILE A 14 8.16 7.51 98.87
C ILE A 14 6.87 8.23 98.45
N GLY A 15 6.42 9.25 99.20
CA GLY A 15 5.23 10.04 98.86
C GLY A 15 5.37 10.85 97.56
N THR A 16 6.55 11.39 97.27
CA THR A 16 6.81 12.16 96.05
C THR A 16 6.88 11.31 94.78
N ALA A 17 7.19 10.01 94.89
CA ALA A 17 7.31 9.12 93.74
C ALA A 17 5.94 8.72 93.13
N ILE A 18 4.85 8.83 93.90
CA ILE A 18 3.51 8.38 93.48
C ILE A 18 2.77 9.46 92.67
N ILE A 19 3.23 10.71 92.69
CA ILE A 19 2.51 11.84 92.06
C ILE A 19 2.98 12.15 90.62
N SER A 20 4.14 11.65 90.18
CA SER A 20 4.68 11.95 88.84
C SER A 20 4.09 11.10 87.69
N GLY A 21 2.93 10.47 87.90
CA GLY A 21 2.36 9.45 87.01
C GLY A 21 1.06 9.82 86.27
N CYS A 22 0.74 11.10 86.05
CA CYS A 22 -0.49 11.44 85.32
C CYS A 22 -0.30 12.65 84.38
N GLY A 23 -0.31 12.38 83.07
CA GLY A 23 -0.53 13.40 82.04
C GLY A 23 0.34 13.25 80.80
N SER A 24 -0.10 12.44 79.82
CA SER A 24 0.40 12.49 78.45
C SER A 24 -0.79 12.44 77.49
N GLU A 25 -1.17 13.60 76.95
CA GLU A 25 -2.23 13.74 75.95
C GLU A 25 -1.60 13.59 74.56
N LYS A 26 -2.12 12.66 73.75
CA LYS A 26 -1.54 12.26 72.47
C LYS A 26 -2.16 13.08 71.32
N PRO A 27 -1.38 13.60 70.35
CA PRO A 27 -1.93 14.42 69.25
C PRO A 27 -2.93 13.63 68.40
N PRO A 28 -3.98 14.29 67.85
CA PRO A 28 -4.99 13.61 67.05
C PRO A 28 -4.37 13.04 65.77
N GLU A 29 -4.60 11.75 65.56
CA GLU A 29 -4.08 10.98 64.44
C GLU A 29 -4.87 11.32 63.16
N ASP A 30 -4.18 11.84 62.14
CA ASP A 30 -4.76 12.19 60.84
C ASP A 30 -5.28 10.91 60.16
N THR A 31 -6.60 10.79 60.13
CA THR A 31 -7.34 9.63 59.62
C THR A 31 -7.74 9.78 58.15
N SER A 32 -7.07 10.64 57.40
CA SER A 32 -7.38 10.81 55.97
C SER A 32 -6.93 9.59 55.15
N LEU A 33 -7.90 8.96 54.49
CA LEU A 33 -7.69 7.82 53.60
C LEU A 33 -6.99 8.28 52.32
N LYS A 34 -5.78 7.78 52.06
CA LYS A 34 -5.06 8.05 50.81
C LYS A 34 -5.70 7.27 49.66
N VAL A 35 -6.39 7.99 48.78
CA VAL A 35 -6.97 7.43 47.56
C VAL A 35 -6.07 7.68 46.36
N ARG A 36 -6.01 6.71 45.44
CA ARG A 36 -5.32 6.87 44.16
C ARG A 36 -6.26 7.54 43.18
N THR A 37 -5.98 8.78 42.80
CA THR A 37 -6.67 9.47 41.71
C THR A 37 -5.91 9.29 40.41
N ILE A 38 -6.64 9.35 39.30
CA ILE A 38 -6.08 9.54 37.97
C ILE A 38 -6.63 10.85 37.41
N THR A 39 -5.76 11.67 36.84
CA THR A 39 -6.17 12.88 36.14
C THR A 39 -6.38 12.51 34.68
N ILE A 40 -7.62 12.66 34.19
CA ILE A 40 -7.92 12.42 32.77
C ILE A 40 -7.45 13.65 31.99
N GLY A 41 -6.45 13.48 31.13
CA GLY A 41 -6.06 14.47 30.12
C GLY A 41 -6.78 14.18 28.80
N GLU A 42 -7.07 15.22 28.01
CA GLU A 42 -7.44 15.03 26.62
C GLU A 42 -6.20 14.54 25.86
N GLU A 43 -6.09 13.21 25.73
CA GLU A 43 -5.19 12.64 24.74
C GLU A 43 -5.88 12.79 23.39
N SER A 44 -5.34 13.65 22.52
CA SER A 44 -5.72 13.67 21.11
C SER A 44 -5.24 12.35 20.50
N GLY A 45 -6.01 11.30 20.75
CA GLY A 45 -5.78 9.97 20.22
C GLY A 45 -5.93 10.04 18.72
N THR A 46 -4.83 10.23 18.01
CA THR A 46 -4.78 9.90 16.59
C THR A 46 -5.04 8.40 16.55
N THR A 47 -6.25 8.02 16.14
CA THR A 47 -6.55 6.61 15.91
C THR A 47 -5.72 6.19 14.71
N ASP A 48 -4.57 5.56 14.96
CA ASP A 48 -3.77 4.92 13.91
C ASP A 48 -4.58 3.73 13.39
N ALA A 49 -5.49 4.02 12.48
CA ALA A 49 -6.23 3.02 11.74
C ALA A 49 -5.31 2.45 10.67
N GLY A 50 -4.80 1.24 10.91
CA GLY A 50 -4.08 0.47 9.89
C GLY A 50 -5.07 -0.08 8.87
N TYR A 51 -4.99 0.37 7.62
CA TYR A 51 -5.78 -0.16 6.52
C TYR A 51 -4.94 -1.13 5.71
N ALA A 52 -5.45 -2.35 5.52
CA ALA A 52 -4.87 -3.28 4.56
C ALA A 52 -5.23 -2.83 3.14
N GLY A 53 -4.23 -2.43 2.37
CA GLY A 53 -4.36 -2.07 0.97
C GLY A 53 -3.28 -2.76 0.15
N THR A 54 -3.61 -3.12 -1.08
CA THR A 54 -2.63 -3.60 -2.06
C THR A 54 -2.18 -2.44 -2.93
N ILE A 55 -0.87 -2.31 -3.13
CA ILE A 55 -0.30 -1.32 -4.05
C ILE A 55 -0.37 -1.91 -5.46
N HIS A 56 -1.04 -1.22 -6.37
CA HIS A 56 -1.05 -1.56 -7.79
C HIS A 56 -0.40 -0.45 -8.61
N ASN A 57 0.18 -0.81 -9.76
CA ASN A 57 0.71 0.19 -10.67
C ASN A 57 -0.43 1.05 -11.22
N LYS A 58 -0.21 2.36 -11.33
CA LYS A 58 -1.18 3.30 -11.93
C LYS A 58 -1.56 2.91 -13.36
N THR A 59 -0.62 2.32 -14.09
CA THR A 59 -0.81 1.86 -15.46
C THR A 59 -0.12 0.51 -15.63
N GLU A 60 -0.89 -0.49 -16.06
CA GLU A 60 -0.39 -1.81 -16.42
C GLU A 60 -0.87 -2.13 -17.84
N THR A 61 0.08 -2.43 -18.74
CA THR A 61 -0.23 -2.72 -20.15
C THR A 61 0.16 -4.16 -20.43
N ASN A 62 -0.84 -5.01 -20.62
CA ASN A 62 -0.62 -6.37 -21.10
C ASN A 62 -0.36 -6.34 -22.61
N LEU A 63 0.91 -6.50 -22.98
CA LEU A 63 1.31 -6.59 -24.39
C LEU A 63 0.99 -7.99 -24.91
N ALA A 64 -0.03 -8.07 -25.75
CA ALA A 64 -0.34 -9.24 -26.54
C ALA A 64 -0.06 -8.95 -28.02
N PHE A 65 0.28 -9.99 -28.77
CA PHE A 65 0.44 -9.86 -30.21
C PHE A 65 -0.93 -9.78 -30.89
N GLN A 66 -1.07 -8.87 -31.85
CA GLN A 66 -2.34 -8.65 -32.58
C GLN A 66 -2.70 -9.83 -33.51
N ILE A 67 -1.68 -10.57 -33.95
CA ILE A 67 -1.82 -11.76 -34.80
C ILE A 67 -1.27 -12.97 -34.07
N GLY A 68 -1.97 -14.10 -34.19
CA GLY A 68 -1.44 -15.38 -33.73
C GLY A 68 -0.25 -15.80 -34.60
N GLY A 69 0.81 -16.30 -33.97
CA GLY A 69 1.98 -16.78 -34.70
C GLY A 69 3.12 -17.21 -33.77
N ARG A 70 4.14 -17.85 -34.33
CA ARG A 70 5.31 -18.31 -33.59
C ARG A 70 6.27 -17.14 -33.36
N ILE A 71 6.70 -16.92 -32.11
CA ILE A 71 7.78 -15.98 -31.78
C ILE A 71 9.09 -16.53 -32.37
N ILE A 72 9.76 -15.74 -33.21
CA ILE A 72 11.06 -16.10 -33.79
C ILE A 72 12.22 -15.50 -33.00
N ASN A 73 12.05 -14.28 -32.49
CA ASN A 73 13.07 -13.57 -31.75
C ASN A 73 12.45 -12.90 -30.52
N LYS A 74 13.19 -12.93 -29.40
CA LYS A 74 12.89 -12.17 -28.18
C LYS A 74 14.10 -11.30 -27.87
N PHE A 75 13.90 -9.99 -27.82
CA PHE A 75 14.98 -9.00 -27.69
C PHE A 75 15.15 -8.47 -26.26
N VAL A 76 14.23 -8.78 -25.36
CA VAL A 76 14.24 -8.32 -23.95
C VAL A 76 13.99 -9.45 -22.97
N ASN A 77 14.48 -9.27 -21.75
CA ASN A 77 14.30 -10.18 -20.63
C ASN A 77 13.37 -9.59 -19.57
N VAL A 78 12.95 -10.46 -18.66
CA VAL A 78 12.11 -10.06 -17.53
C VAL A 78 12.92 -9.14 -16.62
N GLY A 79 12.39 -7.95 -16.35
CA GLY A 79 13.05 -6.93 -15.54
C GLY A 79 13.77 -5.84 -16.34
N ASP A 80 13.88 -5.97 -17.66
CA ASP A 80 14.50 -4.95 -18.50
C ASP A 80 13.60 -3.71 -18.64
N VAL A 81 14.21 -2.53 -18.62
CA VAL A 81 13.52 -1.26 -18.89
C VAL A 81 13.37 -1.09 -20.40
N VAL A 82 12.14 -0.85 -20.86
CA VAL A 82 11.82 -0.66 -22.28
C VAL A 82 11.24 0.73 -22.54
N GLN A 83 11.50 1.26 -23.73
CA GLN A 83 10.96 2.55 -24.17
C GLN A 83 9.83 2.36 -25.20
N ALA A 84 8.99 3.39 -25.37
CA ALA A 84 7.94 3.37 -26.37
C ALA A 84 8.55 3.21 -27.78
N GLY A 85 8.00 2.28 -28.57
CA GLY A 85 8.49 1.95 -29.91
C GLY A 85 9.64 0.94 -29.96
N GLN A 86 10.17 0.50 -28.82
CA GLN A 86 11.21 -0.53 -28.79
C GLN A 86 10.64 -1.91 -29.16
N VAL A 87 11.32 -2.62 -30.06
CA VAL A 87 10.95 -3.99 -30.42
C VAL A 87 11.36 -4.95 -29.30
N ILE A 88 10.38 -5.60 -28.69
CA ILE A 88 10.59 -6.55 -27.59
C ILE A 88 10.62 -8.01 -28.06
N ALA A 89 9.89 -8.32 -29.12
CA ALA A 89 9.78 -9.64 -29.71
C ALA A 89 9.28 -9.54 -31.16
N GLN A 90 9.60 -10.56 -31.96
CA GLN A 90 9.20 -10.64 -33.37
C GLN A 90 8.48 -11.96 -33.62
N ILE A 91 7.35 -11.90 -34.33
CA ILE A 91 6.59 -13.06 -34.78
C ILE A 91 6.99 -13.43 -36.22
N ASN A 92 6.97 -14.73 -36.52
CA ASN A 92 7.02 -15.20 -37.90
C ASN A 92 5.75 -14.80 -38.66
N GLY A 93 5.87 -13.80 -39.54
CA GLY A 93 4.79 -13.32 -40.40
C GLY A 93 4.73 -13.97 -41.78
N SER A 94 5.31 -15.17 -41.98
CA SER A 94 5.32 -15.85 -43.29
C SER A 94 3.92 -16.00 -43.88
N ASP A 95 2.94 -16.35 -43.07
CA ASP A 95 1.57 -16.61 -43.51
C ASP A 95 0.87 -15.29 -43.89
N THR A 96 1.09 -14.24 -43.09
CA THR A 96 0.60 -12.89 -43.40
C THR A 96 1.23 -12.35 -44.69
N SER A 97 2.52 -12.59 -44.91
CA SER A 97 3.23 -12.19 -46.12
C SER A 97 2.67 -12.89 -47.36
N ALA A 98 2.43 -14.20 -47.27
CA ALA A 98 1.79 -14.95 -48.35
C ALA A 98 0.37 -14.44 -48.63
N GLN A 99 -0.40 -14.12 -47.59
CA GLN A 99 -1.75 -13.55 -47.73
C GLN A 99 -1.72 -12.17 -48.39
N LEU A 100 -0.75 -11.33 -48.05
CA LEU A 100 -0.53 -10.03 -48.70
C LEU A 100 -0.23 -10.19 -50.19
N GLN A 101 0.71 -11.09 -50.54
CA GLN A 101 1.06 -11.35 -51.94
C GLN A 101 -0.14 -11.85 -52.76
N ASN A 102 -0.97 -12.72 -52.18
CA ASN A 102 -2.20 -13.18 -52.82
C ASN A 102 -3.20 -12.03 -53.05
N ALA A 103 -3.37 -11.15 -52.06
CA ALA A 103 -4.25 -9.99 -52.19
C ALA A 103 -3.75 -9.01 -53.26
N GLU A 104 -2.43 -8.73 -53.29
CA GLU A 104 -1.82 -7.90 -54.33
C GLU A 104 -1.97 -8.51 -55.73
N GLY A 105 -1.83 -9.84 -55.84
CA GLY A 105 -2.08 -10.58 -57.08
C GLY A 105 -3.53 -10.44 -57.56
N ALA A 106 -4.50 -10.55 -56.65
CA ALA A 106 -5.91 -10.37 -56.96
C ALA A 106 -6.23 -8.95 -57.45
N VAL A 107 -5.63 -7.93 -56.82
CA VAL A 107 -5.75 -6.52 -57.25
C VAL A 107 -5.18 -6.33 -58.66
N LYS A 108 -3.98 -6.88 -58.95
CA LYS A 108 -3.38 -6.80 -60.29
C LYS A 108 -4.23 -7.49 -61.34
N ALA A 109 -4.77 -8.67 -61.05
CA ALA A 109 -5.65 -9.39 -61.97
C ALA A 109 -6.92 -8.59 -62.28
N ALA A 110 -7.55 -8.00 -61.27
CA ALA A 110 -8.71 -7.14 -61.45
C ALA A 110 -8.39 -5.89 -62.29
N GLN A 111 -7.23 -5.27 -62.06
CA GLN A 111 -6.76 -4.12 -62.84
C GLN A 111 -6.55 -4.48 -64.31
N SER A 112 -5.88 -5.59 -64.60
CA SER A 112 -5.70 -6.06 -65.99
C SER A 112 -7.02 -6.42 -66.67
N ALA A 113 -7.97 -7.01 -65.93
CA ALA A 113 -9.31 -7.29 -66.46
C ALA A 113 -10.07 -6.00 -66.80
N TYR A 114 -9.95 -4.97 -65.96
CA TYR A 114 -10.52 -3.64 -66.21
C TYR A 114 -9.91 -3.00 -67.47
N GLU A 115 -8.58 -3.00 -67.60
CA GLU A 115 -7.88 -2.43 -68.77
C GLU A 115 -8.27 -3.14 -70.06
N LEU A 116 -8.41 -4.48 -70.01
CA LEU A 116 -8.88 -5.26 -71.14
C LEU A 116 -10.33 -4.91 -71.52
N ALA A 117 -11.21 -4.80 -70.52
CA ALA A 117 -12.61 -4.40 -70.74
C ALA A 117 -12.71 -2.99 -71.32
N GLU A 118 -11.91 -2.05 -70.82
CA GLU A 118 -11.84 -0.68 -71.33
C GLU A 118 -11.36 -0.63 -72.79
N THR A 119 -10.29 -1.36 -73.10
CA THR A 119 -9.71 -1.45 -74.44
C THR A 119 -10.73 -2.06 -75.42
N ASN A 120 -11.39 -3.14 -75.02
CA ASN A 120 -12.45 -3.76 -75.82
C ASN A 120 -13.61 -2.80 -76.06
N ALA A 121 -14.05 -2.08 -75.02
CA ALA A 121 -15.13 -1.10 -75.15
C ALA A 121 -14.76 0.09 -76.06
N LYS A 122 -13.50 0.53 -76.07
CA LYS A 122 -12.99 1.54 -77.02
C LYS A 122 -13.04 1.01 -78.45
N ARG A 123 -12.50 -0.19 -78.69
CA ARG A 123 -12.48 -0.83 -80.01
C ARG A 123 -13.87 -1.00 -80.60
N TYR A 124 -14.85 -1.47 -79.82
CA TYR A 124 -16.22 -1.63 -80.31
C TYR A 124 -16.85 -0.28 -80.68
N ARG A 125 -16.64 0.77 -79.86
CA ARG A 125 -17.14 2.12 -80.18
C ARG A 125 -16.58 2.67 -81.49
N GLU A 126 -15.29 2.48 -81.75
CA GLU A 126 -14.66 2.89 -83.01
C GLU A 126 -15.23 2.13 -84.22
N LEU A 127 -15.47 0.82 -84.09
CA LEU A 127 -16.04 0.01 -85.16
C LEU A 127 -17.46 0.44 -85.54
N TYR A 128 -18.31 0.78 -84.56
CA TYR A 128 -19.67 1.28 -84.81
C TYR A 128 -19.71 2.71 -85.34
N ALA A 129 -18.62 3.48 -85.21
CA ALA A 129 -18.51 4.85 -85.70
C ALA A 129 -18.03 4.94 -87.16
N GLN A 130 -17.60 3.83 -87.77
CA GLN A 130 -17.24 3.77 -89.17
C GLN A 130 -18.50 3.47 -90.01
N PRO A 131 -18.94 4.39 -90.89
CA PRO A 131 -20.10 4.20 -91.77
C PRO A 131 -19.82 3.26 -92.94
#